data_AF-A0A950MGU0-F1
#
_entry.id   AF-A0A950MGU0-F1
#
_cell.length_a   1.000
_cell.length_b   1.000
_cell.length_c   1.000
_cell.angle_alpha   90.00
_cell.angle_beta   90.00
_cell.angle_gamma   90.00
#
_symmetry.space_group_name_H-M   'P 1'
#
loop_
_entity.id
_entity.type
_entity.pdbx_description
1 polymer ?
#
loop_
_entity_poly.entity_id
_entity_poly.type
_entity_poly.pdbx_seq_one_letter_code
_entity_poly.pdbx_strand_id
1 'polypeptide(L)' 'MTGKVWLVGAGPGDPGLLTLKGARALARCDTLVYDYLASPAIVSL' A
#
# COMPACT_ATOMS: atom_id res chain seq x y z
N MET A 1 -12.81 9.80 10.25
CA MET A 1 -12.25 8.92 11.29
C MET A 1 -10.80 9.29 11.44
N THR A 2 -10.38 9.80 12.60
CA THR A 2 -8.96 10.07 12.89
C THR A 2 -8.35 8.83 13.53
N GLY A 3 -7.21 8.35 13.00
CA GLY A 3 -6.47 7.22 13.58
C GLY A 3 -6.92 5.82 13.13
N LYS A 4 -7.05 5.58 11.82
CA LYS A 4 -7.35 4.25 11.27
C LYS A 4 -6.12 3.62 10.63
N VAL A 5 -5.81 2.39 11.02
CA VAL A 5 -4.73 1.58 10.42
C VAL A 5 -5.32 0.53 9.48
N TRP A 6 -4.67 0.33 8.34
CA TRP A 6 -5.01 -0.70 7.36
C TRP A 6 -3.78 -1.59 7.16
N LEU A 7 -3.94 -2.91 7.29
CA LEU A 7 -2.95 -3.87 6.84
C LEU A 7 -3.27 -4.24 5.40
N VAL A 8 -2.33 -3.98 4.50
CA VAL A 8 -2.49 -4.16 3.06
C VAL A 8 -1.34 -5.04 2.57
N GLY A 9 -1.65 -6.14 1.89
CA GLY A 9 -0.63 -6.91 1.19
C GLY A 9 -0.18 -6.18 -0.07
N ALA A 10 1.13 -5.94 -0.21
CA ALA A 10 1.73 -5.27 -1.37
C ALA A 10 1.73 -6.13 -2.65
N GLY A 11 1.42 -7.43 -2.53
CA GLY A 11 1.56 -8.39 -3.62
C GLY A 11 3.03 -8.76 -3.87
N PRO A 12 3.32 -9.47 -4.98
CA PRO A 12 4.67 -9.94 -5.28
C PRO A 12 5.59 -8.88 -5.93
N GLY A 13 5.09 -7.65 -6.14
CA GLY A 13 5.89 -6.50 -6.58
C GLY A 13 5.39 -5.79 -7.83
N ASP A 14 4.51 -6.42 -8.62
CA ASP A 14 3.83 -5.80 -9.75
C ASP A 14 2.65 -4.91 -9.27
N PRO A 15 2.66 -3.59 -9.56
CA PRO A 15 1.56 -2.67 -9.23
C PRO A 15 0.18 -3.11 -9.73
N GLY A 16 0.10 -3.80 -10.86
CA GLY A 16 -1.15 -4.31 -11.42
C GLY A 16 -1.81 -5.41 -10.56
N LEU A 17 -1.05 -6.01 -9.65
CA LEU A 17 -1.55 -7.04 -8.72
C LEU A 17 -1.99 -6.48 -7.37
N LEU A 18 -1.81 -5.17 -7.12
CA LEU A 18 -2.33 -4.54 -5.93
C LEU A 18 -3.87 -4.49 -6.00
N THR A 19 -4.53 -4.88 -4.92
CA THR A 19 -6.00 -4.80 -4.89
C THR A 19 -6.47 -3.34 -5.03
N LEU A 20 -7.62 -3.13 -5.69
CA LEU A 20 -8.23 -1.79 -5.80
C LEU A 20 -8.52 -1.14 -4.43
N LYS A 21 -8.70 -1.93 -3.37
CA LYS A 21 -8.87 -1.41 -2.02
C LYS A 21 -7.54 -0.98 -1.41
N GLY A 22 -6.46 -1.75 -1.64
CA GLY A 22 -5.11 -1.41 -1.23
C GLY A 22 -4.61 -0.13 -1.90
N ALA A 23 -4.74 -0.04 -3.23
CA ALA A 23 -4.37 1.16 -3.99
C ALA A 23 -5.09 2.41 -3.48
N ARG A 24 -6.41 2.31 -3.22
CA ARG A 24 -7.19 3.42 -2.65
C ARG A 24 -6.83 3.76 -1.20
N ALA A 25 -6.32 2.80 -0.43
CA ALA A 25 -5.85 3.06 0.93
C ALA A 25 -4.50 3.79 0.89
N LEU A 26 -3.58 3.32 0.04
CA LEU A 26 -2.27 3.92 -0.19
C LEU A 26 -2.39 5.37 -0.69
N ALA A 27 -3.20 5.61 -1.71
CA ALA A 27 -3.43 6.96 -2.28
C ALA A 27 -4.05 7.97 -1.29
N ARG A 28 -4.53 7.54 -0.12
CA ARG A 28 -5.16 8.41 0.88
C ARG A 28 -4.49 8.36 2.24
N CYS A 29 -3.43 7.55 2.42
CA CYS A 29 -2.79 7.47 3.72
C CYS A 29 -1.88 8.68 3.94
N ASP A 30 -1.97 9.27 5.12
CA ASP A 30 -1.05 10.35 5.53
C ASP A 30 0.34 9.81 5.89
N THR A 31 0.44 8.50 6.20
CA THR A 31 1.69 7.85 6.58
C THR A 31 1.67 6.40 6.10
N LEU A 32 2.79 5.98 5.50
CA LEU A 32 3.02 4.61 5.03
C LEU A 32 4.11 3.94 5.87
N VAL A 33 3.82 2.75 6.38
CA VAL A 33 4.79 1.86 7.02
C VAL A 33 4.85 0.58 6.19
N TYR A 34 6.04 0.19 5.77
CA TYR A 34 6.26 -0.97 4.91
C TYR A 34 7.59 -1.65 5.27
N ASP A 35 7.74 -2.91 4.88
CA ASP A 35 8.97 -3.68 5.07
C ASP A 35 9.79 -3.78 3.76
N TYR A 36 10.95 -4.44 3.84
CA TYR A 36 11.87 -4.60 2.72
C TYR A 36 11.28 -5.37 1.51
N LEU A 37 10.27 -6.22 1.71
CA LEU A 37 9.66 -7.01 0.63
C LEU A 37 8.68 -6.21 -0.20
N ALA A 38 8.21 -5.05 0.27
CA ALA A 38 7.39 -4.17 -0.53
C ALA A 38 8.24 -3.52 -1.63
N SER A 39 7.93 -3.90 -2.89
CA SER A 39 8.60 -3.39 -4.07
C SER A 39 8.57 -1.85 -4.14
N PRO A 40 9.67 -1.18 -4.54
CA PRO A 40 9.69 0.27 -4.76
C PRO A 40 8.59 0.77 -5.72
N ALA A 41 8.19 -0.07 -6.67
CA ALA A 41 7.11 0.26 -7.60
C ALA A 41 5.74 0.37 -6.91
N ILE A 42 5.51 -0.37 -5.82
CA ILE A 42 4.29 -0.26 -5.00
C ILE A 42 4.37 0.96 -4.09
N VAL A 43 5.53 1.20 -3.46
CA VAL A 43 5.74 2.32 -2.52
C VAL A 43 5.61 3.68 -3.22
N SER A 44 5.87 3.73 -4.52
CA SER A 44 5.82 4.97 -5.32
C SER A 44 4.47 5.24 -5.99
N LEU A 45 3.42 4.47 -5.67
CA LEU A 45 2.04 4.70 -6.13
C LEU A 45 1.34 5.79 -5.32
#